data_AF-A0A096W1I7-F1
#
_entry.id   AF-A0A096W1I7-F1
#
_cell.length_a   1.000
_cell.length_b   1.000
_cell.length_c   1.000
_cell.angle_alpha   90.00
_cell.angle_beta   90.00
_cell.angle_gamma   90.00
#
_symmetry.space_group_name_H-M   'P 1'
#
loop_
_entity.id
_entity.type
_entity.pdbx_description
1 polymer ?
#
loop_
_entity_poly.entity_id
_entity_poly.type
_entity_poly.pdbx_seq_one_letter_code
_entity_poly.pdbx_strand_id
1 'polypeptide(L)'
;MLLEVCRFSVFLLALSATVNGRFSEEEKQLMNQVHAQCVTETGTAEDIVNKATKGDFTEDDNLKCYVKCIWSTLTVMDDEGDFDVGVLEVMLPADMKDIVMKAMSACTGAGAGLSPCEKAFAVTKCLYKEAPADFFLP
;
A
#
# COMPACT_ATOMS: atom_id res chain seq x y z
N MET A 1 -0.01 21.28 50.82
CA MET A 1 0.68 21.84 49.64
C MET A 1 1.45 20.79 48.82
N LEU A 2 2.02 19.74 49.41
CA LEU A 2 2.69 18.65 48.65
C LEU A 2 1.76 17.56 48.08
N LEU A 3 0.50 17.46 48.53
CA LEU A 3 -0.43 16.39 48.13
C LEU A 3 -1.29 16.73 46.89
N GLU A 4 -1.53 18.02 46.62
CA GLU A 4 -2.32 18.50 45.48
C GLU A 4 -1.51 18.51 44.16
N VAL A 5 -0.18 18.68 44.25
CA VAL A 5 0.71 18.72 43.08
C VAL A 5 0.88 17.32 42.46
N CYS A 6 0.84 16.26 43.28
CA CYS A 6 0.89 14.88 42.79
C CYS A 6 -0.34 14.48 41.96
N ARG A 7 -1.52 15.06 42.19
CA ARG A 7 -2.73 14.75 41.39
C ARG A 7 -2.67 15.33 39.98
N PHE A 8 -2.04 16.50 39.80
CA PHE A 8 -1.87 17.09 38.47
C PHE A 8 -0.68 16.49 37.69
N SER A 9 0.38 16.05 38.38
CA SER A 9 1.52 15.40 37.73
C SER A 9 1.22 14.00 37.18
N VAL A 10 0.22 13.29 37.73
CA VAL A 10 -0.18 11.96 37.25
C VAL A 10 -1.12 12.04 36.04
N PHE A 11 -1.83 13.16 35.84
CA PHE A 11 -2.78 13.32 34.73
C PHE A 11 -2.15 13.77 33.39
N LEU A 12 -0.89 14.24 33.40
CA LEU A 12 -0.18 14.69 32.19
C LEU A 12 0.79 13.65 31.59
N LEU A 13 0.98 12.50 32.24
CA LEU A 13 1.88 11.43 31.78
C LEU A 13 1.16 10.20 31.20
N ALA A 14 -0.17 10.26 31.02
CA ALA A 14 -0.97 9.14 30.52
C ALA A 14 -1.66 9.41 29.17
N LEU A 15 -1.15 10.37 28.38
CA LEU A 15 -1.66 10.69 27.04
C LEU A 15 -0.65 10.44 25.91
N SER A 16 0.53 9.91 26.23
CA SER A 16 1.53 9.55 25.22
C SER A 16 1.57 8.04 25.01
N ALA A 17 1.24 7.66 23.78
CA ALA A 17 1.48 6.37 23.12
C ALA A 17 0.39 5.29 23.26
N THR A 18 -0.58 5.33 22.33
CA THR A 18 -0.72 4.27 21.32
C THR A 18 -1.32 4.86 20.03
N VAL A 19 -0.57 5.71 19.32
CA VAL A 19 -0.68 5.69 17.85
C VAL A 19 0.05 4.40 17.44
N ASN A 20 -0.64 3.27 17.53
CA ASN A 20 -0.21 2.08 16.83
C ASN A 20 -0.33 2.46 15.34
N GLY A 21 0.79 2.82 14.72
CA GLY A 21 0.81 2.93 13.27
C GLY A 21 0.31 1.61 12.69
N ARG A 22 -0.53 1.67 11.66
CA ARG A 22 -1.07 0.49 10.97
C ARG A 22 0.02 -0.47 10.48
N PHE A 23 1.21 0.07 10.21
CA PHE A 23 2.41 -0.65 9.83
C PHE A 23 3.55 -0.37 10.82
N SER A 24 4.36 -1.38 11.07
CA SER A 24 5.65 -1.30 11.78
C SER A 24 6.68 -0.47 11.01
N GLU A 25 7.75 -0.06 11.70
CA GLU A 25 8.83 0.68 11.05
C GLU A 25 9.60 -0.16 10.02
N GLU A 26 9.70 -1.48 10.24
CA GLU A 26 10.34 -2.41 9.30
C GLU A 26 9.54 -2.53 8.00
N GLU A 27 8.20 -2.64 8.09
CA GLU A 27 7.32 -2.67 6.92
C GLU A 27 7.38 -1.36 6.13
N LYS A 28 7.41 -0.21 6.81
CA LYS A 28 7.58 1.09 6.14
C LYS A 28 8.92 1.19 5.42
N GLN A 29 10.00 0.73 6.06
CA GLN A 29 11.34 0.72 5.45
C GLN A 29 11.38 -0.20 4.22
N LEU A 30 10.77 -1.39 4.30
CA LEU A 30 10.64 -2.29 3.17
C LEU A 30 9.90 -1.61 2.01
N MET A 31 8.75 -0.97 2.27
CA MET A 31 7.98 -0.30 1.22
C MET A 31 8.75 0.86 0.58
N ASN A 32 9.53 1.62 1.36
CA ASN A 32 10.41 2.66 0.81
C ASN A 32 11.51 2.09 -0.08
N GLN A 33 12.09 0.94 0.27
CA GLN A 33 13.09 0.25 -0.56
C GLN A 33 12.48 -0.24 -1.87
N VAL A 34 11.29 -0.85 -1.81
CA VAL A 34 10.53 -1.31 -2.98
C VAL A 34 10.21 -0.13 -3.90
N HIS A 35 9.72 0.99 -3.34
CA HIS A 35 9.48 2.21 -4.10
C HIS A 35 10.74 2.68 -4.83
N ALA A 36 11.86 2.84 -4.10
CA ALA A 36 13.12 3.35 -4.68
C ALA A 36 13.66 2.42 -5.79
N GLN A 37 13.56 1.11 -5.60
CA GLN A 37 13.90 0.12 -6.63
C GLN A 37 13.03 0.30 -7.87
N CYS A 38 11.71 0.34 -7.70
CA CYS A 38 10.79 0.39 -8.83
C CYS A 38 10.81 1.72 -9.58
N VAL A 39 11.07 2.85 -8.90
CA VAL A 39 11.34 4.14 -9.56
C VAL A 39 12.60 4.02 -10.41
N THR A 40 13.67 3.44 -9.87
CA THR A 40 14.95 3.26 -10.60
C THR A 40 14.80 2.35 -11.81
N GLU A 41 14.08 1.24 -11.66
CA GLU A 41 13.91 0.23 -12.71
C GLU A 41 13.06 0.74 -13.88
N THR A 42 12.01 1.49 -13.57
CA THR A 42 11.01 1.89 -14.58
C THR A 42 11.22 3.30 -15.10
N GLY A 43 11.95 4.14 -14.38
CA GLY A 43 12.12 5.55 -14.73
C GLY A 43 10.83 6.36 -14.62
N THR A 44 9.84 5.89 -13.84
CA THR A 44 8.64 6.69 -13.57
C THR A 44 9.01 7.96 -12.78
N ALA A 45 8.27 9.04 -13.00
CA ALA A 45 8.51 10.30 -12.30
C ALA A 45 7.80 10.32 -10.95
N GLU A 46 8.48 10.84 -9.93
CA GLU A 46 7.94 10.99 -8.57
C GLU A 46 6.60 11.74 -8.53
N ASP A 47 6.42 12.75 -9.36
CA ASP A 47 5.18 13.52 -9.39
C ASP A 47 3.99 12.69 -9.94
N ILE A 48 4.27 11.75 -10.84
CA ILE A 48 3.28 10.82 -11.39
C ILE A 48 2.89 9.78 -10.32
N VAL A 49 3.86 9.23 -9.59
CA VAL A 49 3.59 8.32 -8.47
C VAL A 49 2.77 9.03 -7.38
N ASN A 50 3.17 10.24 -6.99
CA ASN A 50 2.48 11.05 -5.98
C ASN A 50 1.04 11.45 -6.34
N LYS A 51 0.70 11.48 -7.63
CA LYS A 51 -0.68 11.64 -8.12
C LYS A 51 -1.45 10.33 -7.99
N ALA A 52 -0.84 9.21 -8.36
CA ALA A 52 -1.44 7.89 -8.27
C ALA A 52 -1.77 7.49 -6.82
N THR A 53 -0.92 7.81 -5.84
CA THR A 53 -1.21 7.58 -4.41
C THR A 53 -2.47 8.31 -3.93
N LYS A 54 -2.90 9.35 -4.64
CA LYS A 54 -4.09 10.16 -4.34
C LYS A 54 -5.29 9.83 -5.24
N GLY A 55 -5.17 8.82 -6.10
CA GLY A 55 -6.24 8.38 -7.01
C GLY A 55 -6.20 8.99 -8.41
N ASP A 56 -5.21 9.84 -8.71
CA ASP A 56 -4.98 10.35 -10.06
C ASP A 56 -4.02 9.42 -10.81
N PHE A 57 -4.61 8.40 -11.45
CA PHE A 57 -3.90 7.39 -12.22
C PHE A 57 -3.70 7.84 -13.66
N THR A 58 -2.66 8.65 -13.88
CA THR A 58 -2.20 9.06 -15.21
C THR A 58 -1.88 7.83 -16.07
N GLU A 59 -2.35 7.81 -17.33
CA GLU A 59 -2.09 6.73 -18.28
C GLU A 59 -0.66 6.83 -18.84
N ASP A 60 0.33 6.47 -18.02
CA ASP A 60 1.76 6.49 -18.32
C ASP A 60 2.35 5.08 -18.24
N ASP A 61 3.13 4.67 -19.24
CA ASP A 61 3.63 3.29 -19.33
C ASP A 61 4.68 2.98 -18.25
N ASN A 62 5.48 3.96 -17.84
CA ASN A 62 6.42 3.79 -16.73
C ASN A 62 5.68 3.63 -15.40
N LEU A 63 4.61 4.40 -15.16
CA LEU A 63 3.76 4.22 -13.98
C LEU A 63 3.08 2.83 -13.95
N LYS A 64 2.55 2.37 -15.09
CA LYS A 64 1.95 1.03 -15.18
C LYS A 64 2.96 -0.06 -14.80
N CYS A 65 4.18 0.03 -15.35
CA CYS A 65 5.23 -0.93 -15.02
C CYS A 65 5.82 -0.73 -13.62
N TYR A 66 5.77 0.47 -13.06
CA TYR A 66 6.12 0.75 -11.67
C TYR A 66 5.21 -0.01 -10.71
N VAL A 67 3.90 0.02 -10.98
CA VAL A 67 2.91 -0.74 -10.20
C VAL A 67 3.14 -2.25 -10.35
N LYS A 68 3.42 -2.76 -11.55
CA LYS A 68 3.82 -4.17 -11.74
C LYS A 68 5.07 -4.52 -10.92
N CYS A 69 6.11 -3.69 -11.00
CA CYS A 69 7.35 -3.89 -10.25
C CYS A 69 7.09 -4.03 -8.75
N ILE A 70 6.22 -3.20 -8.17
CA ILE A 70 5.86 -3.33 -6.74
C ILE A 70 5.24 -4.69 -6.47
N TRP A 71 4.19 -5.07 -7.21
CA TRP A 71 3.50 -6.34 -6.97
C TRP A 71 4.43 -7.54 -7.14
N SER A 72 5.33 -7.51 -8.14
CA SER A 72 6.31 -8.58 -8.34
C SER A 72 7.41 -8.60 -7.29
N THR A 73 7.90 -7.44 -6.85
CA THR A 73 8.94 -7.35 -5.80
C THR A 73 8.40 -7.88 -4.47
N LEU A 74 7.11 -7.65 -4.20
CA LEU A 74 6.42 -8.22 -3.04
C LEU A 74 5.99 -9.68 -3.25
N THR A 75 6.28 -10.27 -4.41
CA THR A 75 5.92 -11.64 -4.80
C THR A 75 4.42 -11.93 -4.85
N VAL A 76 3.60 -10.87 -4.88
CA VAL A 76 2.13 -10.96 -4.98
C VAL A 76 1.69 -11.15 -6.43
N MET A 77 2.53 -10.81 -7.40
CA MET A 77 2.26 -10.98 -8.83
C MET A 77 3.49 -11.56 -9.54
N ASP A 78 3.32 -12.62 -10.32
CA ASP A 78 4.42 -13.15 -11.13
C ASP A 78 4.71 -12.30 -12.39
N ASP A 79 5.66 -12.75 -13.21
CA ASP A 79 6.09 -12.02 -14.42
C ASP A 79 5.07 -12.11 -15.56
N GLU A 80 4.26 -13.17 -15.58
CA GLU A 80 3.12 -13.37 -16.48
C GLU A 80 1.91 -12.52 -16.08
N GLY A 81 1.93 -12.02 -14.84
CA GLY A 81 0.97 -11.09 -14.28
C GLY A 81 -0.17 -11.75 -13.52
N ASP A 82 -0.03 -13.00 -13.10
CA ASP A 82 -0.97 -13.69 -12.24
C ASP A 82 -0.71 -13.36 -10.77
N PHE A 83 -1.80 -13.12 -10.04
CA PHE A 83 -1.74 -12.66 -8.65
C PHE A 83 -1.84 -13.85 -7.68
N ASP A 84 -0.85 -13.98 -6.79
CA ASP A 84 -0.92 -14.83 -5.60
C ASP A 84 -1.54 -14.04 -4.45
N VAL A 85 -2.87 -14.17 -4.35
CA VAL A 85 -3.68 -13.51 -3.32
C VAL A 85 -3.35 -14.03 -1.91
N GLY A 86 -2.77 -15.24 -1.78
CA GLY A 86 -2.35 -15.79 -0.49
C GLY A 86 -1.15 -15.05 0.10
N VAL A 87 -0.19 -14.64 -0.73
CA VAL A 87 0.95 -13.82 -0.32
C VAL A 87 0.46 -12.46 0.20
N LEU A 88 -0.44 -11.80 -0.54
CA LEU A 88 -1.03 -10.53 -0.11
C LEU A 88 -1.72 -10.66 1.26
N GLU A 89 -2.46 -11.74 1.49
CA GLU A 89 -3.16 -11.96 2.75
C GLU A 89 -2.21 -12.04 3.96
N VAL A 90 -1.02 -12.61 3.79
CA VAL A 90 -0.02 -12.73 4.87
C VAL A 90 0.61 -11.37 5.19
N MET A 91 0.72 -10.47 4.20
CA MET A 91 1.33 -9.16 4.36
C MET A 91 0.40 -8.10 4.97
N LEU A 92 -0.91 -8.33 4.96
CA LEU A 92 -1.89 -7.34 5.41
C LEU A 92 -2.00 -7.29 6.93
N PRO A 93 -2.01 -6.08 7.53
CA PRO A 93 -2.42 -5.88 8.92
C PRO A 93 -3.82 -6.46 9.18
N ALA A 94 -4.02 -7.00 10.38
CA ALA A 94 -5.23 -7.73 10.75
C ALA A 94 -6.52 -6.89 10.64
N ASP A 95 -6.44 -5.57 10.86
CA ASP A 95 -7.58 -4.65 10.82
C ASP A 95 -8.05 -4.30 9.41
N MET A 96 -7.21 -4.51 8.38
CA MET A 96 -7.55 -4.23 6.97
C MET A 96 -7.62 -5.48 6.08
N LYS A 97 -7.22 -6.64 6.59
CA LYS A 97 -7.22 -7.90 5.84
C LYS A 97 -8.55 -8.16 5.13
N ASP A 98 -9.66 -8.20 5.86
CA ASP A 98 -10.95 -8.57 5.27
C ASP A 98 -11.42 -7.62 4.15
N ILE A 99 -11.25 -6.30 4.36
CA ILE A 99 -11.67 -5.30 3.37
C ILE A 99 -10.79 -5.33 2.11
N VAL A 100 -9.47 -5.44 2.27
CA VAL A 100 -8.55 -5.50 1.14
C VAL A 100 -8.69 -6.81 0.37
N MET A 101 -8.87 -7.94 1.05
CA MET A 101 -9.06 -9.24 0.39
C MET A 101 -10.38 -9.31 -0.37
N LYS A 102 -11.45 -8.71 0.17
CA LYS A 102 -12.71 -8.54 -0.55
C LYS A 102 -12.54 -7.67 -1.80
N ALA A 103 -11.83 -6.54 -1.69
CA ALA A 103 -11.51 -5.68 -2.82
C ALA A 103 -10.68 -6.44 -3.88
N MET A 104 -9.65 -7.18 -3.45
CA MET A 104 -8.81 -7.96 -4.34
C MET A 104 -9.62 -9.01 -5.10
N SER A 105 -10.52 -9.73 -4.42
CA SER A 105 -11.44 -10.67 -5.08
C SER A 105 -12.35 -10.01 -6.12
N ALA A 106 -12.73 -8.74 -5.93
CA ALA A 106 -13.53 -8.00 -6.91
C ALA A 106 -12.68 -7.48 -8.09
N CYS A 107 -11.38 -7.28 -7.87
CA CYS A 107 -10.50 -6.57 -8.78
C CYS A 107 -9.57 -7.44 -9.63
N THR A 108 -9.28 -8.68 -9.24
CA THR A 108 -8.32 -9.56 -9.95
C THR A 108 -8.65 -9.77 -11.44
N GLY A 109 -9.92 -9.69 -11.81
CA GLY A 109 -10.37 -9.79 -13.21
C GLY A 109 -10.21 -8.51 -14.05
N ALA A 110 -9.88 -7.36 -13.45
CA ALA A 110 -9.92 -6.05 -14.12
C ALA A 110 -8.95 -5.91 -15.30
N GLY A 111 -7.91 -6.75 -15.38
CA GLY A 111 -6.88 -6.70 -16.42
C GLY A 111 -6.72 -8.00 -17.22
N ALA A 112 -7.77 -8.82 -17.30
CA ALA A 112 -7.71 -10.09 -18.04
C ALA A 112 -7.35 -9.84 -19.53
N GLY A 113 -6.30 -10.52 -20.01
CA GLY A 113 -5.83 -10.41 -21.39
C GLY A 113 -4.99 -9.17 -21.72
N LEU A 114 -4.71 -8.32 -20.72
CA LEU A 114 -3.79 -7.19 -20.87
C LEU A 114 -2.34 -7.61 -20.61
N SER A 115 -1.39 -6.76 -20.97
CA SER A 115 0.01 -6.94 -20.57
C SER A 115 0.16 -6.93 -19.04
N PRO A 116 1.22 -7.51 -18.46
CA PRO A 116 1.44 -7.50 -17.01
C PRO A 116 1.41 -6.10 -16.40
N CYS A 117 2.05 -5.10 -17.03
CA CYS A 117 2.02 -3.72 -16.56
C CYS A 117 0.59 -3.13 -16.55
N GLU A 118 -0.16 -3.33 -17.63
CA GLU A 118 -1.54 -2.85 -17.72
C GLU A 118 -2.48 -3.57 -16.74
N LYS A 119 -2.29 -4.88 -16.54
CA LYS A 119 -3.06 -5.68 -15.58
C LYS A 119 -2.81 -5.21 -14.15
N ALA A 120 -1.54 -5.03 -13.76
CA ALA A 120 -1.15 -4.50 -12.46
C ALA A 120 -1.80 -3.13 -12.19
N PHE A 121 -1.74 -2.26 -13.19
CA PHE A 121 -2.32 -0.93 -13.13
C PHE A 121 -3.86 -0.95 -13.01
N ALA A 122 -4.54 -1.77 -13.82
CA ALA A 122 -5.99 -1.93 -13.79
C ALA A 122 -6.49 -2.46 -12.44
N VAL A 123 -5.82 -3.48 -11.89
CA VAL A 123 -6.14 -4.03 -10.56
C VAL A 123 -5.93 -2.96 -9.49
N THR A 124 -4.82 -2.23 -9.52
CA THR A 124 -4.52 -1.19 -8.52
C THR A 124 -5.53 -0.04 -8.56
N LYS A 125 -5.94 0.39 -9.75
CA LYS A 125 -7.04 1.37 -9.94
C LYS A 125 -8.37 0.86 -9.38
N CYS A 126 -8.65 -0.43 -9.53
CA CYS A 126 -9.84 -1.04 -8.96
C CYS A 126 -9.77 -1.09 -7.42
N LEU A 127 -8.62 -1.47 -6.84
CA LEU A 127 -8.41 -1.49 -5.39
C LEU A 127 -8.61 -0.11 -4.77
N TYR A 128 -8.11 0.96 -5.41
CA TYR A 128 -8.36 2.33 -4.96
C TYR A 128 -9.86 2.66 -4.87
N LYS A 129 -10.67 2.15 -5.81
CA LYS A 129 -12.12 2.38 -5.82
C LYS A 129 -12.87 1.57 -4.76
N GLU A 130 -12.47 0.32 -4.57
CA GLU A 130 -13.13 -0.62 -3.66
C GLU A 130 -12.77 -0.37 -2.18
N ALA A 131 -11.54 0.04 -1.89
CA ALA A 131 -11.04 0.26 -0.53
C ALA A 131 -10.22 1.55 -0.40
N PRO A 132 -10.78 2.74 -0.73
CA PRO A 132 -10.01 4.00 -0.77
C PRO A 132 -9.40 4.41 0.57
N ALA A 133 -10.04 4.07 1.70
CA ALA A 133 -9.55 4.41 3.04
C ALA A 133 -8.35 3.55 3.49
N ASP A 134 -8.16 2.39 2.85
CA ASP A 134 -7.12 1.42 3.16
C ASP A 134 -6.17 1.22 1.97
N PHE A 135 -6.33 2.02 0.91
CA PHE A 135 -5.47 2.01 -0.24
C PHE A 135 -4.08 2.56 0.10
N PHE A 136 -3.06 1.85 -0.36
CA PHE A 136 -1.67 2.25 -0.23
C PHE A 136 -0.93 1.93 -1.51
N LEU A 137 -0.15 2.91 -1.99
CA LEU A 137 0.84 2.77 -3.03
C LEU A 137 2.10 3.49 -2.49
N PRO A 138 3.25 2.80 -2.39
CA PRO A 138 4.43 3.32 -1.73
C PRO A 138 5.11 4.47 -2.48
#